data_AF-A0A3Q0HJL4-F1
#
_entry.id   AF-A0A3Q0HJL4-F1
#
_cell.length_a   1.000
_cell.length_b   1.000
_cell.length_c   1.000
_cell.angle_alpha   90.00
_cell.angle_beta   90.00
_cell.angle_gamma   90.00
#
_symmetry.space_group_name_H-M   'P 1'
#
loop_
_entity.id
_entity.type
_entity.pdbx_description
1 polymer ?
#
loop_
_entity_poly.entity_id
_entity_poly.type
_entity_poly.pdbx_seq_one_letter_code
_entity_poly.pdbx_strand_id
1 'polypeptide(L)'
;MAWRPIPGPSHGSAPQLQPPAPVPPRGRHCPSCRACVLGRDHHCALLGQCVGHRNRRYFLGLLLHGAAALLYCSLLHADLLLGALRQGPPLRAAALLLAPWLLLLSGQSSLSSCAQAVAADACVVGFLLCAGFLLFHVLLLLRGQTTGEWFARTRSHDPESPGMAGGLTVLFFSSCRRISDIWKLSTRTAMTRLRGGGRGDRSPIWA
;
A
#
# COMPACT_ATOMS: atom_id res chain seq x y z
N MET A 1 5.52 6.46 18.82
CA MET A 1 5.77 5.55 19.94
C MET A 1 6.94 4.68 19.55
N ALA A 2 8.14 5.21 19.78
CA ALA A 2 9.38 4.46 19.70
C ALA A 2 9.60 3.76 21.04
N TRP A 3 10.31 2.63 21.04
CA TRP A 3 11.01 2.13 22.21
C TRP A 3 11.78 3.29 22.82
N ARG A 4 11.27 3.87 23.92
CA ARG A 4 12.09 4.75 24.75
C ARG A 4 12.81 3.81 25.72
N PRO A 5 14.15 3.78 25.72
CA PRO A 5 14.85 3.22 26.86
C PRO A 5 14.47 4.09 28.07
N ILE A 6 13.90 3.47 29.10
CA ILE A 6 13.78 4.10 30.40
C ILE A 6 15.17 4.02 31.04
N PRO A 7 15.76 5.10 31.57
CA PRO A 7 16.90 4.95 32.47
C PRO A 7 16.44 4.11 33.65
N GLY A 8 16.97 2.88 33.74
CA GLY A 8 16.66 1.99 34.87
C GLY A 8 17.14 2.62 36.17
N PRO A 9 16.57 2.21 37.33
CA PRO A 9 17.19 2.52 38.61
C PRO A 9 18.65 2.03 38.58
N SER A 10 19.55 2.77 39.23
CA SER A 10 21.01 2.66 39.19
C SER A 10 21.60 1.34 39.72
N HIS A 11 20.84 0.25 39.74
CA HIS A 11 21.27 -1.05 40.23
C HIS A 11 20.78 -2.18 39.32
N GLY A 12 21.68 -2.61 38.41
CA GLY A 12 21.94 -4.01 38.06
C GLY A 12 20.82 -4.94 37.61
N SER A 13 19.59 -4.48 37.40
CA SER A 13 18.47 -5.31 36.95
C SER A 13 18.28 -5.20 35.44
N ALA A 14 18.11 -6.35 34.79
CA ALA A 14 17.78 -6.41 33.36
C ALA A 14 16.51 -5.57 33.10
N PRO A 15 16.46 -4.78 32.02
CA PRO A 15 15.32 -3.93 31.73
C PRO A 15 14.07 -4.79 31.58
N GLN A 16 13.10 -4.61 32.47
CA GLN A 16 11.81 -5.29 32.35
C GLN A 16 11.08 -4.74 31.12
N LEU A 17 10.98 -5.54 30.07
CA LEU A 17 10.14 -5.24 28.92
C LEU A 17 8.67 -5.28 29.36
N GLN A 18 8.02 -4.12 29.42
CA GLN A 18 6.56 -4.08 29.50
C GLN A 18 5.97 -4.80 28.26
N PRO A 19 4.90 -5.59 28.41
CA PRO A 19 4.21 -6.17 27.26
C PRO A 19 3.74 -5.03 26.33
N PRO A 20 3.85 -5.19 25.00
CA PRO A 20 3.52 -4.13 24.07
C PRO A 20 2.07 -3.66 24.30
N ALA A 21 1.86 -2.34 24.21
CA ALA A 21 0.51 -1.80 24.16
C ALA A 21 -0.33 -2.59 23.14
N PRO A 22 -1.56 -2.97 23.48
CA PRO A 22 -2.36 -3.86 22.64
C PRO A 22 -2.49 -3.25 21.23
N VAL A 23 -2.11 -4.04 20.23
CA VAL A 23 -2.18 -3.62 18.84
C VAL A 23 -3.66 -3.35 18.51
N PRO A 24 -4.01 -2.18 17.93
CA PRO A 24 -5.40 -1.89 17.63
C PRO A 24 -5.95 -2.92 16.63
N PRO A 25 -7.28 -3.16 16.60
CA PRO A 25 -7.89 -4.10 15.67
C PRO A 25 -7.40 -3.86 14.22
N ARG A 26 -6.93 -4.93 13.55
CA ARG A 26 -6.30 -4.90 12.21
C ARG A 26 -5.02 -4.06 12.09
N GLY A 27 -4.44 -3.64 13.20
CA GLY A 27 -3.10 -3.07 13.26
C GLY A 27 -2.02 -4.14 13.12
N ARG A 28 -0.87 -3.78 12.54
CA ARG A 28 0.33 -4.65 12.50
C ARG A 28 1.58 -3.82 12.77
N HIS A 29 2.54 -4.40 13.51
CA HIS A 29 3.84 -3.77 13.73
C HIS A 29 4.65 -3.76 12.43
N CYS A 30 5.34 -2.65 12.13
CA CYS A 30 6.31 -2.58 11.06
C CYS A 30 7.72 -2.39 11.65
N PRO A 31 8.65 -3.34 11.43
CA PRO A 31 10.02 -3.22 11.90
C PRO A 31 10.76 -2.01 11.34
N SER A 32 10.59 -1.72 10.05
CA SER A 32 11.24 -0.59 9.38
C SER A 32 10.78 0.76 9.94
N CYS A 33 9.46 0.92 10.16
CA CYS A 33 8.90 2.14 10.78
C CYS A 33 9.04 2.14 12.32
N ARG A 34 9.45 1.02 12.95
CA ARG A 34 9.46 0.78 14.41
C ARG A 34 8.17 1.21 15.12
N ALA A 35 7.03 0.99 14.46
CA ALA A 35 5.73 1.45 14.93
C ALA A 35 4.61 0.49 14.52
N CYS A 36 3.55 0.45 15.32
CA CYS A 36 2.30 -0.24 14.97
C CYS A 36 1.44 0.66 14.08
N VAL A 37 1.03 0.14 12.93
CA VAL A 37 0.27 0.88 11.93
C VAL A 37 -1.12 0.27 11.81
N LEU A 38 -2.15 1.09 12.01
CA LEU A 38 -3.55 0.69 11.88
C LEU A 38 -3.88 0.36 10.42
N GLY A 39 -4.48 -0.81 10.17
CA GLY A 39 -4.81 -1.26 8.82
C GLY A 39 -3.59 -1.25 7.90
N ARG A 40 -2.42 -1.67 8.42
CA ARG A 40 -1.13 -1.64 7.71
C ARG A 40 -1.23 -2.44 6.42
N ASP A 41 -1.10 -1.79 5.28
CA ASP A 41 -1.12 -2.46 3.99
C ASP A 41 0.25 -3.07 3.69
N HIS A 42 1.26 -2.21 3.56
CA HIS A 42 2.66 -2.59 3.36
C HIS A 42 3.60 -1.46 3.82
N HIS A 43 4.89 -1.74 3.91
CA HIS A 43 5.91 -0.69 4.02
C HIS A 43 6.39 -0.40 2.60
N CYS A 44 6.16 0.82 2.13
CA CYS A 44 6.56 1.22 0.79
C CYS A 44 7.98 1.78 0.85
N ALA A 45 8.96 1.04 0.31
CA ALA A 45 10.35 1.49 0.27
C ALA A 45 10.51 2.78 -0.55
N LEU A 46 9.75 2.93 -1.64
CA LEU A 46 9.77 4.11 -2.50
C LEU A 46 9.35 5.39 -1.74
N LEU A 47 8.35 5.29 -0.87
CA LEU A 47 7.88 6.42 -0.06
C LEU A 47 8.61 6.56 1.28
N GLY A 48 9.52 5.62 1.59
CA GLY A 48 10.20 5.54 2.88
C GLY A 48 9.26 5.43 4.09
N GLN A 49 8.00 5.01 3.89
CA GLN A 49 6.98 5.02 4.92
C GLN A 49 5.97 3.89 4.78
N CYS A 50 5.29 3.62 5.89
CA CYS A 50 4.21 2.65 5.94
C CYS A 50 2.93 3.19 5.26
N VAL A 51 2.33 2.41 4.37
CA VAL A 51 0.99 2.65 3.82
C VAL A 51 -0.01 1.90 4.69
N GLY A 52 -1.03 2.59 5.18
CA GLY A 52 -2.07 2.04 6.04
C GLY A 52 -3.33 2.89 6.00
N HIS A 53 -4.22 2.71 6.97
CA HIS A 53 -5.56 3.33 6.93
C HIS A 53 -5.56 4.85 6.69
N ARG A 54 -4.64 5.59 7.33
CA ARG A 54 -4.60 7.07 7.28
C ARG A 54 -4.13 7.63 5.93
N ASN A 55 -3.27 6.92 5.22
CA ASN A 55 -2.63 7.42 3.99
C ASN A 55 -2.91 6.56 2.73
N ARG A 56 -3.71 5.49 2.85
CA ARG A 56 -4.10 4.65 1.71
C ARG A 56 -4.71 5.45 0.56
N ARG A 57 -5.52 6.47 0.85
CA ARG A 57 -6.12 7.35 -0.19
C ARG A 57 -5.08 8.14 -0.99
N TYR A 58 -4.04 8.64 -0.32
CA TYR A 58 -2.98 9.42 -0.98
C TYR A 58 -2.10 8.51 -1.82
N PHE A 59 -1.85 7.29 -1.36
CA PHE A 59 -1.16 6.27 -2.12
C PHE A 59 -1.92 5.88 -3.39
N LEU A 60 -3.25 5.67 -3.32
CA LEU A 60 -4.08 5.45 -4.50
C LEU A 60 -4.07 6.66 -5.44
N GLY A 61 -4.11 7.88 -4.89
CA GLY A 61 -3.95 9.11 -5.65
C GLY A 61 -2.60 9.15 -6.39
N LEU A 62 -1.49 8.81 -5.73
CA LEU A 62 -0.18 8.75 -6.35
C LEU A 62 -0.15 7.78 -7.55
N LEU A 63 -0.72 6.58 -7.39
CA LEU A 63 -0.78 5.60 -8.47
C LEU A 63 -1.66 6.07 -9.63
N LEU A 64 -2.80 6.72 -9.35
CA LEU A 64 -3.68 7.29 -10.37
C LEU A 64 -2.99 8.41 -11.16
N HIS A 65 -2.40 9.39 -10.47
CA HIS A 65 -1.71 10.50 -11.14
C HIS A 65 -0.47 10.02 -11.88
N GLY A 66 0.27 9.07 -11.33
CA GLY A 66 1.40 8.43 -12.01
C GLY A 66 0.97 7.71 -13.28
N ALA A 67 -0.08 6.90 -13.22
CA ALA A 67 -0.64 6.25 -14.41
C ALA A 67 -1.13 7.27 -15.46
N ALA A 68 -1.84 8.32 -15.04
CA ALA A 68 -2.31 9.36 -15.96
C ALA A 68 -1.16 10.12 -16.63
N ALA A 69 -0.12 10.49 -15.87
CA ALA A 69 1.06 11.17 -16.40
C ALA A 69 1.83 10.27 -17.39
N LEU A 70 2.02 9.00 -17.05
CA LEU A 70 2.71 8.05 -17.92
C LEU A 70 1.91 7.77 -19.20
N LEU A 71 0.58 7.65 -19.10
CA LEU A 71 -0.30 7.55 -20.26
C LEU A 71 -0.18 8.79 -21.15
N TYR A 72 -0.23 9.98 -20.57
CA TYR A 72 -0.08 11.23 -21.31
C TYR A 72 1.28 11.29 -22.05
N CYS A 73 2.38 10.96 -21.38
CA CYS A 73 3.70 10.87 -22.01
C CYS A 73 3.75 9.83 -23.13
N SER A 74 3.14 8.65 -22.93
CA SER A 74 3.05 7.62 -23.98
C SER A 74 2.28 8.14 -25.21
N LEU A 75 1.21 8.91 -25.02
CA LEU A 75 0.47 9.54 -26.11
C LEU A 75 1.30 10.60 -26.85
N LEU A 76 2.08 11.40 -26.14
CA LEU A 76 3.01 12.36 -26.78
C LEU A 76 4.09 11.66 -27.63
N HIS A 77 4.48 10.44 -27.26
CA HIS A 77 5.42 9.63 -28.03
C HIS A 77 4.76 8.78 -29.14
N ALA A 78 3.43 8.83 -29.31
CA ALA A 78 2.73 7.99 -30.28
C ALA A 78 3.13 8.27 -31.73
N ASP A 79 3.51 9.51 -32.06
CA ASP A 79 3.96 9.89 -33.39
C ASP A 79 5.25 9.16 -33.80
N LEU A 80 6.16 8.89 -32.85
CA LEU A 80 7.37 8.12 -33.10
C LEU A 80 7.03 6.69 -33.53
N LEU A 81 6.10 6.05 -32.81
CA LEU A 81 5.64 4.69 -33.10
C LEU A 81 4.97 4.62 -34.48
N LEU A 82 4.05 5.54 -34.75
CA LEU A 82 3.35 5.61 -36.03
C LEU A 82 4.32 5.92 -37.19
N GLY A 83 5.29 6.79 -36.98
CA GLY A 83 6.36 7.07 -37.94
C GLY A 83 7.20 5.85 -38.23
N ALA A 84 7.65 5.13 -37.19
CA ALA A 84 8.44 3.92 -37.32
C ALA A 84 7.69 2.81 -38.08
N LEU A 85 6.38 2.66 -37.84
CA LEU A 85 5.53 1.69 -38.55
C LEU A 85 5.29 2.08 -40.01
N ARG A 86 5.25 3.37 -40.35
CA ARG A 86 5.02 3.86 -41.72
C ARG A 86 6.28 3.87 -42.59
N GLN A 87 7.45 4.10 -42.00
CA GLN A 87 8.69 4.32 -42.76
C GLN A 87 9.43 3.05 -43.15
N GLY A 88 9.11 1.89 -42.56
CA GLY A 88 9.91 0.68 -42.78
C GLY A 88 9.18 -0.62 -42.50
N PRO A 89 9.88 -1.76 -42.70
CA PRO A 89 9.31 -3.07 -42.42
C PRO A 89 8.98 -3.20 -40.93
N PRO A 90 7.95 -3.99 -40.57
CA PRO A 90 7.52 -4.15 -39.18
C PRO A 90 8.64 -4.66 -38.27
N LEU A 91 9.60 -5.42 -38.81
CA LEU A 91 10.78 -5.90 -38.08
C LEU A 91 11.66 -4.74 -37.57
N ARG A 92 11.86 -3.69 -38.39
CA ARG A 92 12.66 -2.52 -37.99
C ARG A 92 11.94 -1.71 -36.91
N ALA A 93 10.63 -1.52 -37.06
CA ALA A 93 9.80 -0.87 -36.05
C ALA A 93 9.82 -1.66 -34.73
N ALA A 94 9.68 -2.98 -34.79
CA ALA A 94 9.77 -3.85 -33.62
C ALA A 94 11.16 -3.79 -32.95
N ALA A 95 12.23 -3.79 -33.74
CA ALA A 95 13.59 -3.64 -33.21
C ALA A 95 13.78 -2.29 -32.48
N LEU A 96 13.17 -1.21 -32.98
CA LEU A 96 13.23 0.12 -32.34
C LEU A 96 12.50 0.15 -30.99
N LEU A 97 11.42 -0.61 -30.84
CA LEU A 97 10.60 -0.65 -29.61
C LEU A 97 11.05 -1.69 -28.59
N LEU A 98 11.74 -2.74 -29.02
CA LEU A 98 12.16 -3.84 -28.14
C LEU A 98 13.63 -3.78 -27.78
N ALA A 99 14.45 -3.24 -28.68
CA ALA A 99 15.90 -3.19 -28.53
C ALA A 99 16.52 -1.99 -29.28
N PRO A 100 16.12 -0.73 -28.96
CA PRO A 100 16.63 0.46 -29.65
C PRO A 100 18.15 0.58 -29.60
N TRP A 101 18.80 0.08 -28.54
CA TRP A 101 20.26 0.06 -28.43
C TRP A 101 20.95 -0.80 -29.51
N LEU A 102 20.33 -1.88 -29.98
CA LEU A 102 20.91 -2.71 -31.06
C LEU A 102 20.92 -1.97 -32.40
N LEU A 103 19.88 -1.19 -32.68
CA LEU A 103 19.84 -0.32 -33.86
C LEU A 103 20.87 0.80 -33.76
N LEU A 104 21.11 1.34 -32.56
CA LEU A 104 22.15 2.33 -32.33
C LEU A 104 23.54 1.73 -32.55
N LEU A 105 23.82 0.58 -31.94
CA LEU A 105 25.11 -0.12 -32.06
C LEU A 105 25.41 -0.59 -33.49
N SER A 106 24.38 -0.96 -34.25
CA SER A 106 24.52 -1.33 -35.67
C SER A 106 24.64 -0.13 -36.62
N GLY A 107 24.65 1.10 -36.09
CA GLY A 107 24.73 2.32 -36.90
C GLY A 107 23.46 2.63 -37.71
N GLN A 108 22.36 1.93 -37.42
CA GLN A 108 21.10 2.03 -38.18
C GLN A 108 20.14 3.09 -37.65
N SER A 109 20.39 3.68 -36.48
CA SER A 109 19.57 4.73 -35.89
C SER A 109 20.43 5.82 -35.26
N SER A 110 19.91 7.05 -35.23
CA SER A 110 20.52 8.16 -34.51
C SER A 110 20.37 7.99 -32.98
N LEU A 111 21.23 8.68 -32.21
CA LEU A 111 21.14 8.69 -30.74
C LEU A 111 19.81 9.27 -30.25
N SER A 112 19.28 10.30 -30.91
CA SER A 112 18.00 10.91 -30.54
C SER A 112 16.83 9.95 -30.74
N SER A 113 16.79 9.23 -31.87
CA SER A 113 15.78 8.20 -32.12
C SER A 113 15.85 7.07 -31.08
N CYS A 114 17.06 6.65 -30.69
CA CYS A 114 17.25 5.67 -29.63
C CYS A 114 16.75 6.20 -28.28
N ALA A 115 17.10 7.43 -27.91
CA ALA A 115 16.67 8.03 -26.65
C ALA A 115 15.15 8.19 -26.57
N GLN A 116 14.52 8.62 -27.66
CA GLN A 116 13.07 8.75 -27.75
C GLN A 116 12.36 7.40 -27.66
N ALA A 117 12.90 6.35 -28.30
CA ALA A 117 12.36 5.00 -28.20
C ALA A 117 12.44 4.47 -26.77
N VAL A 118 13.61 4.56 -26.13
CA VAL A 118 13.78 4.16 -24.72
C VAL A 118 12.83 4.93 -23.79
N ALA A 119 12.65 6.23 -24.02
CA ALA A 119 11.71 7.04 -23.24
C ALA A 119 10.26 6.59 -23.45
N ALA A 120 9.86 6.32 -24.69
CA ALA A 120 8.53 5.80 -25.02
C ALA A 120 8.27 4.45 -24.34
N ASP A 121 9.23 3.53 -24.42
CA ASP A 121 9.16 2.20 -23.81
C ASP A 121 9.06 2.30 -22.28
N ALA A 122 9.87 3.16 -21.66
CA ALA A 122 9.81 3.42 -20.23
C ALA A 122 8.46 3.99 -19.78
N CYS A 123 7.86 4.88 -20.58
CA CYS A 123 6.52 5.43 -20.30
C CYS A 123 5.44 4.34 -20.39
N VAL A 124 5.47 3.50 -21.42
CA VAL A 124 4.49 2.41 -21.60
C VAL A 124 4.62 1.38 -20.48
N VAL A 125 5.83 0.90 -20.19
CA VAL A 125 6.09 -0.06 -19.11
C VAL A 125 5.68 0.54 -17.77
N GLY A 126 6.07 1.79 -17.51
CA GLY A 126 5.67 2.52 -16.31
C GLY A 126 4.15 2.61 -16.17
N PHE A 127 3.44 2.98 -17.23
CA PHE A 127 1.98 3.05 -17.24
C PHE A 127 1.35 1.71 -16.88
N LEU A 128 1.78 0.62 -17.52
CA LEU A 128 1.26 -0.73 -17.25
C LEU A 128 1.50 -1.15 -15.80
N LEU A 129 2.68 -0.87 -15.25
CA LEU A 129 3.01 -1.15 -13.85
C LEU A 129 2.14 -0.34 -12.89
N CYS A 130 2.03 0.98 -13.10
CA CYS A 130 1.22 1.85 -12.25
C CYS A 130 -0.28 1.50 -12.34
N ALA A 131 -0.80 1.27 -13.54
CA ALA A 131 -2.20 0.92 -13.77
C ALA A 131 -2.55 -0.46 -13.18
N GLY A 132 -1.69 -1.46 -13.39
CA GLY A 132 -1.85 -2.80 -12.81
C GLY A 132 -1.82 -2.77 -11.28
N PHE A 133 -0.90 -2.01 -10.70
CA PHE A 133 -0.79 -1.87 -9.25
C PHE A 133 -1.95 -1.07 -8.65
N LEU A 134 -2.41 -0.02 -9.33
CA LEU A 134 -3.63 0.71 -8.99
C LEU A 134 -4.84 -0.22 -9.00
N LEU A 135 -5.03 -0.99 -10.07
CA LEU A 135 -6.12 -1.95 -10.21
C LEU A 135 -6.11 -2.95 -9.05
N PHE A 136 -4.95 -3.53 -8.75
CA PHE A 136 -4.78 -4.44 -7.63
C PHE A 136 -5.23 -3.79 -6.30
N HIS A 137 -4.76 -2.57 -5.98
CA HIS A 137 -5.13 -1.91 -4.73
C HIS A 137 -6.59 -1.43 -4.68
N VAL A 138 -7.19 -1.06 -5.82
CA VAL A 138 -8.62 -0.78 -5.93
C VAL A 138 -9.41 -2.05 -5.66
N LEU A 139 -9.02 -3.19 -6.23
CA LEU A 139 -9.65 -4.49 -5.98
C LEU A 139 -9.56 -4.91 -4.50
N LEU A 140 -8.45 -4.62 -3.82
CA LEU A 140 -8.32 -4.81 -2.38
C LEU A 140 -9.23 -3.86 -1.59
N LEU A 141 -9.35 -2.61 -2.03
CA LEU A 141 -10.21 -1.61 -1.37
C LEU A 141 -11.67 -2.02 -1.47
N LEU A 142 -12.12 -2.45 -2.65
CA LEU A 142 -13.48 -2.95 -2.91
C LEU A 142 -13.81 -4.21 -2.09
N ARG A 143 -12.80 -5.02 -1.77
CA ARG A 143 -12.93 -6.19 -0.89
C ARG A 143 -12.80 -5.87 0.60
N GLY A 144 -12.54 -4.62 0.97
CA GLY A 144 -12.28 -4.24 2.36
C GLY A 144 -11.01 -4.86 2.95
N GLN A 145 -10.08 -5.29 2.10
CA GLN A 145 -8.87 -6.03 2.47
C GLN A 145 -7.62 -5.16 2.34
N THR A 146 -6.57 -5.57 3.06
CA THR A 146 -5.19 -5.10 2.91
C THR A 146 -4.36 -6.13 2.14
N THR A 147 -3.24 -5.71 1.56
CA THR A 147 -2.31 -6.57 0.82
C THR A 147 -1.82 -7.74 1.68
N GLY A 148 -1.53 -7.50 2.96
CA GLY A 148 -1.14 -8.56 3.90
C GLY A 148 -2.24 -9.61 4.14
N GLU A 149 -3.50 -9.18 4.25
CA GLU A 149 -4.64 -10.10 4.41
C GLU A 149 -4.89 -10.93 3.14
N TRP A 150 -4.69 -10.33 1.96
CA TRP A 150 -4.77 -11.03 0.68
C TRP A 150 -3.76 -12.18 0.58
N PHE A 151 -2.50 -11.93 0.93
CA PHE A 151 -1.45 -12.96 0.91
C PHE A 151 -1.60 -14.00 2.00
N ALA A 152 -2.08 -13.61 3.18
CA ALA A 152 -2.26 -14.53 4.30
C ALA A 152 -3.45 -15.50 4.09
N ARG A 153 -4.24 -15.36 3.01
CA ARG A 153 -5.50 -16.10 2.75
C ARG A 153 -6.49 -16.08 3.94
N THR A 154 -6.28 -15.18 4.90
CA THR A 154 -7.15 -15.02 6.06
C THR A 154 -8.33 -14.16 5.63
N ARG A 155 -9.49 -14.80 5.41
CA ARG A 155 -10.77 -14.09 5.33
C ARG A 155 -11.16 -13.64 6.73
N SER A 156 -10.49 -12.61 7.27
CA SER A 156 -11.08 -11.81 8.35
C SER A 156 -12.17 -10.93 7.72
N HIS A 157 -13.34 -11.52 7.48
CA HIS A 157 -14.52 -10.78 7.05
C HIS A 157 -15.00 -9.99 8.27
N ASP A 158 -14.71 -8.69 8.29
CA ASP A 158 -15.41 -7.79 9.21
C ASP A 158 -16.88 -7.76 8.75
N PRO A 159 -17.86 -8.16 9.59
CA PRO A 159 -19.28 -8.05 9.24
C PRO A 159 -19.72 -6.58 9.06
N GLU A 160 -18.91 -5.62 9.50
CA GLU A 160 -19.08 -4.18 9.26
C GLU A 160 -18.31 -3.65 8.04
N SER A 161 -17.71 -4.53 7.21
CA SER A 161 -17.05 -4.10 5.99
C SER A 161 -18.06 -3.46 5.05
N PRO A 162 -17.95 -2.14 4.78
CA PRO A 162 -18.91 -1.51 3.91
C PRO A 162 -18.58 -2.04 2.51
N GLY A 163 -19.53 -2.68 1.84
CA GLY A 163 -19.33 -3.35 0.54
C GLY A 163 -18.83 -2.41 -0.57
N MET A 164 -19.11 -2.71 -1.85
CA MET A 164 -18.61 -1.88 -2.96
C MET A 164 -18.88 -0.36 -2.78
N ALA A 165 -20.04 0.01 -2.22
CA ALA A 165 -20.40 1.39 -1.90
C ALA A 165 -19.48 2.04 -0.83
N GLY A 166 -18.98 1.25 0.12
CA GLY A 166 -18.05 1.68 1.16
C GLY A 166 -16.65 1.98 0.66
N GLY A 167 -16.12 1.12 -0.21
CA GLY A 167 -14.79 1.28 -0.81
C GLY A 167 -14.68 2.56 -1.64
N LEU A 168 -15.70 2.87 -2.45
CA LEU A 168 -15.82 4.12 -3.20
C LEU A 168 -15.98 5.34 -2.27
N THR A 169 -16.70 5.20 -1.16
CA THR A 169 -16.82 6.27 -0.15
C THR A 169 -15.46 6.63 0.45
N VAL A 170 -14.51 5.70 0.61
CA VAL A 170 -13.15 6.02 1.09
C VAL A 170 -12.36 6.88 0.08
N LEU A 171 -12.69 6.79 -1.21
CA LEU A 171 -12.09 7.62 -2.27
C LEU A 171 -12.68 9.05 -2.30
N PHE A 172 -13.99 9.19 -2.06
CA PHE A 172 -14.72 10.46 -2.24
C PHE A 172 -15.08 11.20 -0.93
N PHE A 173 -15.23 10.49 0.19
CA PHE A 173 -15.67 11.03 1.48
C PHE A 173 -14.92 10.39 2.66
N SER A 174 -13.83 11.02 3.11
CA SER A 174 -13.46 10.91 4.53
C SER A 174 -12.64 12.11 4.99
N SER A 175 -13.34 13.22 5.20
CA SER A 175 -12.96 14.13 6.29
C SER A 175 -13.40 13.48 7.61
N CYS A 176 -12.41 13.05 8.40
CA CYS A 176 -12.40 12.93 9.87
C CYS A 176 -13.50 12.16 10.65
N ARG A 177 -14.61 11.70 10.08
CA ARG A 177 -15.78 11.34 10.90
C ARG A 177 -15.87 9.92 11.48
N ARG A 178 -14.92 9.02 11.21
CA ARG A 178 -15.01 7.60 11.68
C ARG A 178 -13.91 7.15 12.64
N ILE A 179 -13.06 8.06 13.14
CA ILE A 179 -12.10 7.71 14.21
C ILE A 179 -12.82 7.71 15.57
N SER A 180 -13.74 8.64 15.82
CA SER A 180 -14.50 8.66 17.07
C SER A 180 -15.32 7.39 17.29
N ASP A 181 -15.83 6.79 16.22
CA ASP A 181 -16.79 5.69 16.35
C ASP A 181 -16.09 4.34 16.56
N ILE A 182 -14.89 4.16 16.00
CA ILE A 182 -14.03 2.99 16.27
C ILE A 182 -13.53 3.01 17.73
N TRP A 183 -13.18 4.19 18.27
CA TRP A 183 -12.82 4.33 19.69
C TRP A 183 -14.04 4.17 20.63
N LYS A 184 -15.25 4.55 20.19
CA LYS A 184 -16.49 4.31 20.95
C LYS A 184 -16.91 2.84 20.98
N LEU A 185 -16.64 2.07 19.92
CA LEU A 185 -16.90 0.62 19.88
C LEU A 185 -15.90 -0.16 20.76
N SER A 186 -14.62 0.21 20.76
CA SER A 186 -13.61 -0.43 21.62
C SER A 186 -13.86 -0.18 23.11
N THR A 187 -14.37 1.00 23.49
CA THR A 187 -14.68 1.33 24.89
C THR A 187 -15.99 0.70 25.38
N ARG A 188 -17.02 0.57 24.54
CA ARG A 188 -18.28 -0.09 24.91
C ARG A 188 -18.12 -1.60 25.13
N THR A 189 -17.34 -2.29 24.29
CA THR A 189 -17.10 -3.74 24.43
C THR A 189 -16.16 -4.05 25.60
N ALA A 190 -15.26 -3.14 25.96
CA ALA A 190 -14.42 -3.26 27.16
C ALA A 190 -15.23 -3.03 28.46
N MET A 191 -16.19 -2.10 28.47
CA MET A 191 -17.01 -1.82 29.66
C MET A 191 -18.09 -2.88 29.94
N THR A 192 -18.68 -3.51 28.91
CA THR A 192 -19.63 -4.61 29.12
C THR A 192 -18.97 -5.87 29.68
N ARG A 193 -17.68 -6.10 29.38
CA ARG A 193 -16.92 -7.24 29.95
C ARG A 193 -16.54 -7.06 31.42
N LEU A 194 -16.46 -5.82 31.89
CA LEU A 194 -16.15 -5.51 33.30
C LEU A 194 -17.40 -5.47 34.20
N ARG A 195 -18.62 -5.35 33.64
CA ARG A 195 -19.87 -5.37 34.41
C ARG A 195 -20.57 -6.73 34.47
N GLY A 196 -20.12 -7.72 33.71
CA GLY A 196 -20.74 -9.05 33.64
C GLY A 196 -20.12 -10.15 34.52
N GLY A 197 -19.00 -9.88 35.21
CA GLY A 197 -18.27 -10.88 36.00
C GLY A 197 -18.38 -10.64 37.50
N GLY A 198 -19.59 -10.65 38.06
CA GLY A 198 -19.82 -10.41 39.48
C GLY A 198 -20.92 -11.28 40.06
N ARG A 199 -20.62 -12.56 40.36
CA ARG A 199 -21.18 -13.35 41.49
C ARG A 199 -20.72 -14.82 41.46
N GLY A 200 -20.21 -15.29 42.62
CA GLY A 200 -19.90 -16.69 42.94
C GLY A 200 -18.56 -17.14 42.36
N ASP A 201 -17.60 -17.70 43.10
CA ASP A 201 -17.73 -18.64 44.21
C ASP A 201 -16.48 -18.56 45.11
N ARG A 202 -16.65 -18.88 46.39
CA ARG A 202 -15.60 -18.93 47.40
C ARG A 202 -14.92 -20.30 47.39
N SER A 203 -13.73 -20.31 47.98
CA SER A 203 -13.13 -21.42 48.75
C SER A 203 -11.97 -22.17 48.04
N PRO A 204 -11.02 -22.72 48.83
CA PRO A 204 -9.57 -22.55 48.67
C PRO A 204 -8.91 -23.88 48.25
N ILE A 205 -7.57 -23.97 48.26
CA ILE A 205 -6.72 -25.15 48.57
C ILE A 205 -5.46 -25.21 47.69
N TRP A 206 -4.33 -24.99 48.38
CA TRP A 206 -2.97 -25.58 48.29
C TRP A 206 -2.37 -25.98 46.93
N ALA A 207 -1.22 -25.37 46.59
CA ALA A 207 0.12 -25.98 46.60
C ALA A 207 1.10 -25.14 45.75
#